data_AF-A0A9E7PRH3-F1
#
_entry.id   AF-A0A9E7PRH3-F1
#
_cell.length_a   1.000
_cell.length_b   1.000
_cell.length_c   1.000
_cell.angle_alpha   90.00
_cell.angle_beta   90.00
_cell.angle_gamma   90.00
#
_symmetry.space_group_name_H-M   'P 1'
#
loop_
_entity.id
_entity.type
_entity.pdbx_description
1 polymer ?
#
loop_
_entity_poly.entity_id
_entity_poly.type
_entity_poly.pdbx_seq_one_letter_code
_entity_poly.pdbx_strand_id
1 'polypeptide(L)'
;MLEEITDEYVMEMNKYMKRGMPDQSRDYCAGILYGLYKFEKDYHSDVLEETPDFCHEKFSWIRKEWEKKIADERQIKLLAEILGEKGMAEW
;
A
#
# COMPACT_ATOMS: atom_id res chain seq x y z
N MET A 1 -7.55 -4.50 15.12
CA MET A 1 -6.27 -5.17 14.75
C MET A 1 -5.61 -4.40 13.60
N LEU A 2 -4.30 -4.58 13.36
CA LEU A 2 -3.59 -3.90 12.26
C LEU A 2 -4.23 -4.19 10.88
N GLU A 3 -4.74 -5.40 10.70
CA GLU A 3 -5.50 -5.81 9.52
C GLU A 3 -6.76 -4.96 9.30
N GLU A 4 -7.61 -4.80 10.32
CA GLU A 4 -8.84 -4.00 10.24
C GLU A 4 -8.55 -2.55 9.87
N ILE A 5 -7.51 -1.96 10.48
CA ILE A 5 -7.07 -0.59 10.17
C ILE A 5 -6.62 -0.50 8.71
N THR A 6 -5.85 -1.48 8.24
CA THR A 6 -5.36 -1.51 6.87
C THR A 6 -6.51 -1.67 5.87
N ASP A 7 -7.50 -2.50 6.18
CA ASP A 7 -8.66 -2.73 5.34
C ASP A 7 -9.53 -1.47 5.19
N GLU A 8 -9.68 -0.66 6.24
CA GLU A 8 -10.35 0.64 6.17
C GLU A 8 -9.69 1.57 5.14
N TYR A 9 -8.35 1.62 5.16
CA TYR A 9 -7.59 2.41 4.20
C TYR A 9 -7.71 1.87 2.77
N VAL A 10 -7.69 0.55 2.60
CA VAL A 10 -7.91 -0.09 1.29
C VAL A 10 -9.32 0.21 0.77
N MET A 11 -10.34 0.22 1.63
CA MET A 11 -11.70 0.60 1.25
C MET A 11 -11.76 2.05 0.75
N GLU A 12 -11.10 2.99 1.42
CA GLU A 12 -11.07 4.40 1.02
C GLU A 12 -10.31 4.61 -0.30
N MET A 13 -9.15 3.96 -0.47
CA MET A 13 -8.40 3.93 -1.73
C MET A 13 -9.29 3.49 -2.92
N ASN A 14 -10.12 2.47 -2.71
CA ASN A 14 -11.05 1.96 -3.71
C ASN A 14 -12.21 2.93 -4.01
N LYS A 15 -12.62 3.78 -3.05
CA LYS A 15 -13.66 4.80 -3.30
C LYS A 15 -13.19 5.85 -4.29
N TYR A 16 -11.94 6.30 -4.22
CA TYR A 16 -11.36 7.23 -5.21
C TYR A 16 -11.36 6.61 -6.61
N MET A 17 -10.98 5.34 -6.72
CA MET A 17 -10.99 4.64 -7.99
C MET A 17 -12.40 4.56 -8.59
N LYS A 18 -13.41 4.19 -7.79
CA LYS A 18 -14.82 4.17 -8.23
C LYS A 18 -15.36 5.52 -8.69
N ARG A 19 -14.76 6.63 -8.24
CA ARG A 19 -15.12 7.99 -8.62
C ARG A 19 -14.35 8.50 -9.86
N GLY A 20 -13.53 7.66 -10.49
CA GLY A 20 -12.69 8.08 -11.62
C GLY A 20 -11.57 9.02 -11.19
N MET A 21 -11.04 8.84 -9.98
CA MET A 21 -9.98 9.67 -9.39
C MET A 21 -8.69 8.85 -9.23
N PRO A 22 -8.01 8.50 -10.34
CA PRO A 22 -6.88 7.58 -10.35
C PRO A 22 -5.66 8.14 -9.60
N ASP A 23 -5.40 9.44 -9.71
CA ASP A 23 -4.28 10.09 -9.04
C ASP A 23 -4.42 10.04 -7.52
N GLN A 24 -5.60 10.36 -7.00
CA GLN A 24 -5.88 10.29 -5.57
C GLN A 24 -5.85 8.85 -5.06
N SER A 25 -6.33 7.89 -5.86
CA SER A 25 -6.23 6.47 -5.53
C SER A 25 -4.76 6.01 -5.45
N ARG A 26 -3.91 6.44 -6.39
CA ARG A 26 -2.46 6.17 -6.39
C ARG A 26 -1.79 6.76 -5.16
N ASP A 27 -2.03 8.03 -4.87
CA ASP A 27 -1.41 8.72 -3.73
C ASP A 27 -1.82 8.07 -2.40
N TYR A 28 -3.07 7.60 -2.31
CA TYR A 28 -3.56 6.84 -1.16
C TYR A 28 -2.88 5.46 -1.05
N CYS A 29 -2.75 4.73 -2.17
CA CYS A 29 -2.03 3.46 -2.23
C CYS A 29 -0.59 3.64 -1.74
N ALA A 30 0.14 4.62 -2.27
CA ALA A 30 1.49 4.95 -1.85
C ALA A 30 1.58 5.28 -0.34
N GLY A 31 0.58 5.97 0.22
CA GLY A 31 0.49 6.26 1.65
C GLY A 31 0.37 5.01 2.51
N ILE A 32 -0.51 4.06 2.14
CA ILE A 32 -0.68 2.80 2.87
C ILE A 32 0.61 1.98 2.83
N LEU A 33 1.18 1.83 1.62
CA LEU A 33 2.40 1.08 1.36
C LEU A 33 3.58 1.64 2.17
N TYR A 34 3.73 2.98 2.20
CA TYR A 34 4.74 3.64 3.02
C TYR A 34 4.51 3.45 4.52
N GLY A 35 3.25 3.47 4.97
CA GLY A 35 2.89 3.22 6.35
C GLY A 35 3.31 1.83 6.83
N LEU A 36 3.03 0.79 6.03
CA LEU A 36 3.46 -0.60 6.33
C LEU A 36 4.99 -0.72 6.39
N TYR A 37 5.69 -0.18 5.38
CA TYR A 37 7.15 -0.17 5.34
C TYR A 37 7.76 0.49 6.59
N LYS A 38 7.22 1.66 6.96
CA LYS A 38 7.69 2.40 8.12
C LYS A 38 7.37 1.72 9.43
N PHE A 39 6.18 1.13 9.55
CA PHE A 39 5.78 0.40 10.74
C PHE A 39 6.71 -0.79 11.00
N GLU A 40 6.98 -1.62 9.99
CA GLU A 40 7.89 -2.77 10.14
C GLU A 40 9.33 -2.35 10.49
N LYS A 41 9.83 -1.30 9.84
CA LYS A 41 11.23 -0.87 10.00
C LYS A 41 11.50 -0.11 11.30
N ASP A 42 10.59 0.77 11.70
CA ASP A 42 10.83 1.74 12.77
C ASP A 42 10.19 1.32 14.11
N TYR A 43 9.27 0.35 14.11
CA TYR A 43 8.58 -0.09 15.32
C TYR A 43 8.78 -1.57 15.58
N HIS A 44 9.33 -1.89 16.76
CA HIS A 44 9.13 -3.22 17.34
C HIS A 44 7.80 -3.23 18.06
N SER A 45 6.90 -4.12 17.65
CA SER A 45 5.57 -4.29 18.23
C SER A 45 5.25 -5.77 18.39
N ASP A 46 4.48 -6.12 19.41
CA ASP A 46 4.02 -7.49 19.69
C ASP A 46 3.36 -8.13 18.45
N VAL A 47 2.69 -7.32 17.62
CA VAL A 47 2.09 -7.76 16.34
C VAL A 47 3.14 -8.31 15.37
N LEU A 48 4.31 -7.69 15.28
CA LEU A 48 5.40 -8.15 14.42
C LEU A 48 6.16 -9.32 15.05
N GLU A 49 6.12 -9.50 16.38
CA GLU A 49 6.66 -10.70 17.01
C GLU A 49 5.78 -11.93 16.74
N GLU A 50 4.46 -11.75 16.75
CA GLU A 50 3.50 -12.82 16.45
C GLU A 50 3.36 -13.09 14.94
N THR A 51 3.49 -12.05 14.11
CA THR A 51 3.33 -12.12 12.65
C THR A 51 4.40 -11.28 11.92
N PRO A 52 5.66 -11.76 11.87
CA PRO A 52 6.78 -10.99 11.35
C PRO A 52 6.64 -10.58 9.89
N ASP A 53 5.98 -11.40 9.08
CA ASP A 53 5.82 -11.15 7.63
C ASP A 53 4.55 -10.36 7.28
N PHE A 54 3.72 -9.99 8.27
CA PHE A 54 2.40 -9.38 8.01
C PHE A 54 2.50 -8.12 7.14
N CYS A 55 3.42 -7.21 7.47
CA CYS A 55 3.51 -5.93 6.76
C CYS A 55 3.99 -6.13 5.31
N HIS A 56 4.97 -6.99 5.11
CA HIS A 56 5.47 -7.36 3.79
C HIS A 56 4.41 -8.07 2.92
N GLU A 57 3.69 -9.05 3.48
CA GLU A 57 2.61 -9.75 2.78
C GLU A 57 1.46 -8.80 2.40
N LYS A 58 1.05 -7.95 3.35
CA LYS A 58 -0.04 -6.99 3.14
C LYS A 58 0.35 -5.92 2.12
N PHE A 59 1.60 -5.43 2.15
CA PHE A 59 2.13 -4.51 1.14
C PHE A 59 2.04 -5.12 -0.27
N SER A 60 2.57 -6.33 -0.43
CA SER A 60 2.54 -7.06 -1.70
C SER A 60 1.11 -7.28 -2.20
N TRP A 61 0.19 -7.64 -1.31
CA TRP A 61 -1.21 -7.85 -1.65
C TRP A 61 -1.89 -6.54 -2.09
N ILE A 62 -1.75 -5.45 -1.33
CA ILE A 62 -2.37 -4.16 -1.63
C ILE A 62 -1.89 -3.63 -2.98
N ARG A 63 -0.57 -3.69 -3.22
CA ARG A 63 0.02 -3.24 -4.48
C ARG A 63 -0.57 -3.99 -5.66
N LYS A 64 -0.54 -5.33 -5.63
CA LYS A 64 -1.08 -6.17 -6.70
C LYS A 64 -2.57 -5.94 -6.94
N GLU A 65 -3.34 -5.82 -5.86
CA GLU A 65 -4.78 -5.60 -5.95
C GLU A 65 -5.11 -4.22 -6.54
N TRP A 66 -4.35 -3.18 -6.17
CA TRP A 66 -4.51 -1.85 -6.75
C TRP A 66 -4.12 -1.83 -8.24
N GLU A 67 -2.96 -2.39 -8.60
CA GLU A 67 -2.49 -2.49 -9.99
C GLU A 67 -3.51 -3.21 -10.90
N LYS A 68 -4.09 -4.32 -10.40
CA LYS A 68 -5.12 -5.08 -11.10
C LYS A 68 -6.40 -4.26 -11.32
N LYS A 69 -6.83 -3.49 -10.33
CA LYS A 69 -8.09 -2.75 -10.40
C LYS A 69 -7.98 -1.47 -11.21
N ILE A 70 -6.86 -0.75 -11.12
CA ILE A 70 -6.67 0.50 -11.86
C ILE A 70 -6.50 0.23 -13.36
N ALA A 71 -5.81 -0.86 -13.72
CA ALA A 71 -5.55 -1.29 -15.09
C ALA A 71 -5.05 -0.17 -16.03
N ASP A 72 -4.33 0.80 -15.46
CA ASP A 72 -3.76 1.96 -16.15
C ASP A 72 -2.24 1.92 -15.98
N GLU A 73 -1.52 1.58 -17.05
CA GLU A 73 -0.06 1.46 -17.05
C GLU A 73 0.66 2.74 -16.62
N ARG A 74 0.10 3.92 -16.92
CA ARG A 74 0.70 5.19 -16.51
C ARG A 74 0.62 5.33 -14.99
N GLN A 75 -0.52 4.99 -14.39
CA GLN A 75 -0.68 5.06 -12.95
C GLN A 75 0.20 4.05 -12.22
N ILE A 76 0.33 2.83 -12.77
CA ILE A 76 1.22 1.80 -12.25
C ILE A 76 2.68 2.28 -12.27
N LYS A 77 3.12 2.90 -13.38
CA LYS A 77 4.47 3.46 -13.48
C LYS A 77 4.71 4.58 -12.47
N LEU A 78 3.76 5.51 -12.33
CA LEU A 78 3.86 6.61 -11.35
C LEU A 78 3.92 6.08 -9.91
N LEU A 79 3.17 5.03 -9.58
CA LEU A 79 3.29 4.39 -8.26
C LEU A 79 4.69 3.81 -8.08
N ALA A 80 5.22 3.07 -9.07
CA ALA A 80 6.55 2.49 -9.01
C ALA A 80 7.65 3.56 -8.83
N GLU A 81 7.52 4.72 -9.48
CA GLU A 81 8.42 5.87 -9.30
C GLU A 81 8.37 6.38 -7.85
N ILE A 82 7.19 6.57 -7.27
CA ILE A 82 7.02 6.97 -5.86
C ILE A 82 7.65 5.95 -4.90
N LEU A 83 7.47 4.66 -5.16
CA LEU A 83 8.06 3.60 -4.35
C LEU A 83 9.59 3.60 -4.47
N GLY A 84 10.13 3.80 -5.67
CA GLY A 84 11.57 3.91 -5.92
C GLY A 84 12.21 5.09 -5.21
N GLU A 85 11.61 6.27 -5.28
CA GLU A 85 12.08 7.47 -4.56
C GLU A 85 12.12 7.27 -3.03
N LYS A 86 11.22 6.43 -2.51
CA LYS A 86 11.15 6.10 -1.07
C LYS A 86 12.00 4.89 -0.66
N GLY A 87 12.73 4.27 -1.60
CA GLY A 87 13.57 3.10 -1.33
C GLY A 87 12.77 1.81 -1.09
N MET A 88 11.57 1.70 -1.67
CA MET A 88 10.64 0.58 -1.51
C MET A 88 10.38 -0.17 -2.82
N ALA A 89 11.18 0.06 -3.87
CA ALA A 89 10.97 -0.56 -5.18
C ALA A 89 11.03 -2.09 -5.14
N GLU A 90 11.92 -2.63 -4.31
CA GLU A 90 12.18 -4.05 -4.10
C GLU A 90 11.80 -4.52 -2.69
N TRP A 91 11.11 -3.66 -1.93
CA TRP A 91 10.44 -4.10 -0.70
C TRP A 91 9.19 -4.87 -1.08
#